data_AF-A0A328ZQA6-F1
#
_entry.id   AF-A0A328ZQA6-F1
#
_cell.length_a   1.000
_cell.length_b   1.000
_cell.length_c   1.000
_cell.angle_alpha   90.00
_cell.angle_beta   90.00
_cell.angle_gamma   90.00
#
_symmetry.space_group_name_H-M   'P 1'
#
loop_
_entity.id
_entity.type
_entity.pdbx_description
1 polymer ?
#
loop_
_entity_poly.entity_id
_entity_poly.type
_entity_poly.pdbx_seq_one_letter_code
_entity_poly.pdbx_strand_id
1 'polypeptide(L)' 'MKPSLLGALFRLTAMRRRTGASVPAALAWAAGLLWRDHQITRRHRHIERRAAVEHATRQRL' A
#
# COMPACT_ATOMS: atom_id res chain seq x y z
N MET A 1 -16.78 -3.73 -5.25
CA MET A 1 -16.16 -4.55 -4.19
C MET A 1 -14.74 -4.07 -3.99
N LYS A 2 -14.42 -3.46 -2.85
CA LYS A 2 -13.05 -2.99 -2.53
C LYS A 2 -12.18 -4.26 -2.41
N PRO A 3 -11.13 -4.44 -3.24
CA PRO A 3 -10.30 -5.64 -3.14
C PRO A 3 -9.72 -5.67 -1.72
N SER A 4 -10.07 -6.70 -0.96
CA SER A 4 -9.51 -6.92 0.36
C SER A 4 -7.99 -7.09 0.20
N LEU A 5 -7.23 -6.50 1.13
CA LEU A 5 -5.75 -6.52 1.13
C LEU A 5 -5.19 -7.93 0.93
N LEU A 6 -5.89 -8.92 1.48
CA LEU A 6 -5.62 -10.36 1.32
C LEU A 6 -5.73 -10.84 -0.14
N GLY A 7 -6.74 -10.39 -0.88
CA GLY A 7 -6.91 -10.74 -2.30
C GLY A 7 -5.83 -10.12 -3.19
N ALA A 8 -5.35 -8.92 -2.85
CA ALA A 8 -4.23 -8.28 -3.53
C ALA A 8 -2.91 -9.04 -3.27
N LEU A 9 -2.66 -9.41 -2.01
CA LEU A 9 -1.53 -10.25 -1.61
C LEU A 9 -1.52 -11.57 -2.38
N PHE A 10 -2.66 -12.29 -2.42
CA PHE A 10 -2.76 -13.57 -3.10
C PHE A 10 -2.48 -13.47 -4.60
N ARG A 11 -2.99 -12.43 -5.26
CA ARG A 11 -2.73 -12.15 -6.69
C ARG A 11 -1.27 -11.81 -6.96
N LEU A 12 -0.63 -11.01 -6.10
CA LEU A 12 0.80 -10.68 -6.20
C LEU A 12 1.68 -11.92 -6.02
N THR A 13 1.38 -12.75 -5.02
CA THR A 13 2.08 -14.02 -4.79
C THR A 13 1.88 -14.99 -5.96
N ALA A 14 0.66 -15.09 -6.52
CA ALA A 14 0.38 -15.92 -7.68
C ALA A 14 1.11 -15.44 -8.95
N MET A 15 1.18 -14.13 -9.20
CA MET A 15 1.97 -13.54 -10.30
C MET A 15 3.45 -13.86 -10.15
N ARG A 16 4.00 -13.72 -8.95
CA ARG A 16 5.43 -13.97 -8.67
C ARG A 16 5.78 -15.46 -8.78
N ARG A 17 4.87 -16.37 -8.37
CA ARG A 17 5.05 -17.82 -8.59
C ARG A 17 5.09 -18.18 -10.07
N ARG A 18 4.27 -17.54 -10.91
CA ARG A 18 4.32 -17.76 -12.38
C ARG A 18 5.63 -17.32 -13.02
N THR A 19 6.37 -16.42 -12.38
CA THR A 19 7.71 -16.00 -12.82
C THR A 19 8.83 -16.95 -12.36
N GLY A 20 8.50 -18.09 -11.75
CA GLY A 20 9.46 -19.10 -11.29
C GLY A 20 10.02 -18.86 -9.89
N ALA A 21 9.49 -17.89 -9.14
CA ALA A 21 9.93 -17.65 -7.76
C ALA A 21 9.39 -18.71 -6.80
N SER A 22 10.24 -19.22 -5.93
CA SER A 22 9.86 -20.11 -4.84
C SER A 22 8.89 -19.41 -3.86
N VAL A 23 8.01 -20.19 -3.23
CA VAL A 23 6.99 -19.70 -2.28
C VAL A 23 7.53 -18.72 -1.23
N PRO A 24 8.66 -19.00 -0.54
CA PRO A 24 9.22 -18.05 0.44
C PRO A 24 9.67 -16.74 -0.21
N ALA A 25 10.23 -16.78 -1.42
CA ALA A 25 10.65 -15.57 -2.14
C ALA A 25 9.44 -14.71 -2.56
N ALA A 26 8.34 -15.34 -2.96
CA ALA A 26 7.12 -14.62 -3.30
C ALA A 26 6.43 -14.00 -2.07
N LEU A 27 6.47 -14.68 -0.93
CA LEU A 27 5.99 -14.16 0.36
C LEU A 27 6.84 -12.99 0.86
N ALA A 28 8.16 -13.13 0.84
CA ALA A 28 9.08 -12.06 1.23
C ALA A 28 8.90 -10.81 0.36
N TRP A 29 8.71 -11.00 -0.95
CA TRP A 29 8.45 -9.90 -1.88
C TRP A 29 7.12 -9.20 -1.60
N ALA A 30 6.05 -9.96 -1.37
CA ALA A 30 4.74 -9.40 -1.09
C ALA A 30 4.67 -8.69 0.28
N ALA A 31 5.33 -9.23 1.30
CA ALA A 31 5.50 -8.58 2.61
C ALA A 31 6.31 -7.28 2.50
N GLY A 32 7.40 -7.28 1.72
CA GLY A 32 8.19 -6.08 1.44
C GLY A 32 7.40 -5.00 0.70
N LEU A 33 6.54 -5.40 -0.25
CA LEU A 33 5.66 -4.48 -0.96
C LEU A 33 4.63 -3.85 -0.02
N LEU A 34 3.99 -4.67 0.83
CA LEU A 34 3.04 -4.18 1.83
C LEU A 34 3.70 -3.25 2.85
N TRP A 35 4.93 -3.55 3.27
CA TRP A 35 5.69 -2.67 4.15
C TRP A 35 5.99 -1.32 3.49
N ARG A 36 6.42 -1.31 2.22
CA ARG A 36 6.61 -0.06 1.47
C ARG A 36 5.32 0.71 1.30
N ASP A 37 4.21 0.05 0.98
CA ASP A 37 2.89 0.66 0.86
C ASP A 37 2.45 1.28 2.19
N HIS A 38 2.68 0.58 3.31
CA HIS A 38 2.41 1.11 4.65
C HIS A 38 3.26 2.34 4.97
N GLN A 39 4.55 2.33 4.62
CA GLN A 39 5.44 3.47 4.81
C GLN A 39 5.04 4.67 3.93
N ILE A 40 4.66 4.42 2.67
CA ILE A 40 4.16 5.44 1.74
C ILE A 40 2.85 6.00 2.27
N THR A 41 1.92 5.15 2.73
CA THR A 41 0.64 5.57 3.31
C THR A 41 0.85 6.38 4.60
N ARG A 42 1.79 5.99 5.46
CA ARG A 42 2.17 6.78 6.64
C ARG A 42 2.73 8.15 6.23
N ARG A 43 3.60 8.21 5.21
CA ARG A 43 4.12 9.47 4.66
C ARG A 43 3.01 10.33 4.06
N HIS A 44 2.13 9.73 3.27
CA HIS A 44 0.99 10.42 2.65
C HIS A 44 0.02 10.95 3.69
N ARG A 45 -0.28 10.19 4.75
CA ARG A 45 -1.12 10.69 5.87
C ARG A 45 -0.58 11.98 6.49
N HIS A 46 0.74 12.13 6.54
CA HIS A 46 1.36 13.34 7.07
C HIS A 46 1.21 14.54 6.11
N ILE A 47 1.26 14.27 4.80
CA ILE A 47 1.08 15.27 3.74
C ILE A 47 -0.41 15.64 3.61
N GLU A 48 -1.30 14.65 3.59
CA GLU A 48 -2.77 14.84 3.57
C GLU A 48 -3.26 15.58 4.81
N ARG A 49 -2.69 15.35 6.01
CA ARG A 49 -3.01 16.16 7.18
C ARG A 49 -2.65 17.62 7.00
N ARG A 50 -1.48 17.93 6.41
CA ARG A 50 -1.09 19.31 6.11
C ARG A 50 -2.00 19.93 5.05
N ALA A 51 -2.27 19.21 3.96
CA ALA A 51 -3.16 19.66 2.90
C ALA A 51 -4.61 19.84 3.40
N ALA A 52 -5.10 18.96 4.28
CA ALA A 52 -6.41 19.08 4.91
C ALA A 52 -6.48 20.26 5.90
N VAL A 53 -5.39 20.55 6.62
CA VAL A 53 -5.30 21.75 7.48
C VAL A 53 -5.29 23.03 6.61
N GLU A 54 -4.52 23.06 5.53
CA GLU A 54 -4.49 24.19 4.59
C GLU A 54 -5.85 24.39 3.89
N HIS A 55 -6.51 23.31 3.48
CA HIS A 55 -7.87 23.37 2.93
C HIS A 55 -8.92 23.80 3.97
N ALA A 56 -8.83 23.30 5.20
CA ALA A 56 -9.73 23.71 6.28
C ALA A 56 -9.53 25.18 6.67
N THR A 57 -8.31 25.71 6.53
CA THR A 57 -8.02 27.13 6.77
C THR A 57 -8.57 28.00 5.64
N ARG A 58 -8.54 27.52 4.39
CA ARG A 58 -9.15 28.20 3.23
C ARG A 58 -10.67 28.14 3.20
N GLN A 59 -11.29 27.06 3.68
CA GLN A 59 -12.76 26.94 3.76
C GLN A 59 -13.38 27.73 4.92
N ARG A 60 -12.56 28.30 5.80
CA ARG A 60 -13.00 29.07 6.97
C ARG A 60 -12.93 30.59 6.77
N LEU A 61 -12.59 31.03 5.55
CA LEU A 61 -12.75 32.40 5.06
C LEU A 61 -14.03 32.50 4.23
#